data_AF-A0A2E1XCN4-F1
#
_entry.id   AF-A0A2E1XCN4-F1
#
_cell.length_a   1.000
_cell.length_b   1.000
_cell.length_c   1.000
_cell.angle_alpha   90.00
_cell.angle_beta   90.00
_cell.angle_gamma   90.00
#
_symmetry.space_group_name_H-M   'P 1'
#
loop_
_entity.id
_entity.type
_entity.pdbx_description
1 polymer ?
#
loop_
_entity_poly.entity_id
_entity_poly.type
_entity_poly.pdbx_seq_one_letter_code
_entity_poly.pdbx_strand_id
1 'polypeptide(L)'
;MSARAGLAITLMAGAAGFSGAMAQDSGAIGGVSITAAAGASAVIAVIGLVLIGALASPRLKGSSLFNRLFVVVAITAGFFSAISSAIGFGLITSQESADIFRNSILPPAFGVFVFCLAVAIWVGGADFVRHRDWFRGLKGGFVGDILFFIERAIKLFLVVPLLATILFFVSTWTTVVGIGGVDAVRHTYTFEIDRLAGECAGITSYRQNDYLFLEDLRLSVRDVTRVAGGERDGGAQSGAAGAGPVTDYYLGLADWYRGLEESVAAMLAAPDPSGLNPYDPEICATKTDELKRMLSRNAYDNVDRWNRQFESAFNDFASVLNRWRHDKRIERFLDQQLDSFDRANPKPTRVTAAQSRAINEYAEQVEGALESLIRSQKLQKPPVPLKSAAELSPARGLDIFKELFNPPPPPEEPEKVSRRQSVVDAEFVPGLSTITPRDAVLKNASIFSDVWALAISWDYAPYILMLAFLFFPSAERAAGYKD
;
A
#
# COMPACT_ATOMS: atom_id res chain seq x y z
N MET A 1 -51.36 2.30 -14.93
CA MET A 1 -50.76 2.95 -13.75
C MET A 1 -49.85 2.01 -12.94
N SER A 2 -50.07 0.69 -12.92
CA SER A 2 -49.26 -0.26 -12.11
C SER A 2 -47.79 -0.42 -12.55
N ALA A 3 -47.48 -0.33 -13.84
CA ALA A 3 -46.09 -0.48 -14.34
C ALA A 3 -45.14 0.68 -13.95
N ARG A 4 -45.68 1.88 -13.70
CA ARG A 4 -44.91 3.06 -13.27
C ARG A 4 -44.56 3.02 -11.78
N ALA A 5 -45.46 2.45 -10.96
CA ALA A 5 -45.18 2.18 -9.55
C ALA A 5 -44.15 1.04 -9.41
N GLY A 6 -44.24 0.01 -10.25
CA GLY A 6 -43.26 -1.09 -10.29
C GLY A 6 -41.83 -0.60 -10.51
N LEU A 7 -41.58 0.22 -11.55
CA LEU A 7 -40.23 0.71 -11.88
C LEU A 7 -39.66 1.66 -10.79
N ALA A 8 -40.51 2.51 -10.19
CA ALA A 8 -40.10 3.37 -9.09
C ALA A 8 -39.76 2.56 -7.82
N ILE A 9 -40.48 1.47 -7.57
CA ILE A 9 -40.20 0.53 -6.47
C ILE A 9 -38.94 -0.28 -6.77
N THR A 10 -38.67 -0.71 -8.01
CA THR A 10 -37.43 -1.41 -8.38
C THR A 10 -36.21 -0.48 -8.35
N LEU A 11 -36.36 0.80 -8.68
CA LEU A 11 -35.29 1.81 -8.58
C LEU A 11 -35.07 2.29 -7.14
N MET A 12 -36.10 2.38 -6.31
CA MET A 12 -35.94 2.59 -4.87
C MET A 12 -35.38 1.36 -4.18
N ALA A 13 -35.71 0.15 -4.62
CA ALA A 13 -35.07 -1.10 -4.18
C ALA A 13 -33.65 -1.23 -4.74
N GLY A 14 -33.36 -0.67 -5.91
CA GLY A 14 -32.02 -0.55 -6.47
C GLY A 14 -31.18 0.50 -5.74
N ALA A 15 -31.76 1.64 -5.35
CA ALA A 15 -31.11 2.65 -4.52
C ALA A 15 -30.95 2.18 -3.07
N ALA A 16 -31.93 1.48 -2.50
CA ALA A 16 -31.85 0.84 -1.18
C ALA A 16 -30.98 -0.42 -1.20
N GLY A 17 -30.87 -1.11 -2.33
CA GLY A 17 -29.98 -2.24 -2.57
C GLY A 17 -28.55 -1.80 -2.90
N PHE A 18 -28.33 -0.59 -3.43
CA PHE A 18 -27.03 0.03 -3.63
C PHE A 18 -26.54 0.71 -2.35
N SER A 19 -27.43 1.38 -1.61
CA SER A 19 -27.21 1.81 -0.22
C SER A 19 -27.02 0.60 0.70
N GLY A 20 -27.73 -0.50 0.42
CA GLY A 20 -27.67 -1.78 1.10
C GLY A 20 -26.42 -2.59 0.75
N ALA A 21 -25.93 -2.55 -0.49
CA ALA A 21 -24.66 -3.15 -0.89
C ALA A 21 -23.47 -2.37 -0.33
N MET A 22 -23.54 -1.03 -0.31
CA MET A 22 -22.61 -0.18 0.43
C MET A 22 -22.69 -0.40 1.96
N ALA A 23 -23.86 -0.79 2.48
CA ALA A 23 -24.07 -1.12 3.89
C ALA A 23 -23.79 -2.60 4.26
N GLN A 24 -23.80 -3.53 3.30
CA GLN A 24 -23.56 -4.97 3.50
C GLN A 24 -22.09 -5.33 3.32
N ASP A 25 -21.34 -4.64 2.46
CA ASP A 25 -19.87 -4.75 2.44
C ASP A 25 -19.20 -4.03 3.63
N SER A 26 -19.98 -3.30 4.43
CA SER A 26 -19.56 -2.63 5.67
C SER A 26 -20.12 -3.29 6.94
N GLY A 27 -20.42 -4.59 6.87
CA GLY A 27 -20.94 -5.38 7.98
C GLY A 27 -20.01 -5.46 9.19
N ALA A 28 -20.05 -4.43 10.05
CA ALA A 28 -20.15 -4.48 11.51
C ALA A 28 -19.53 -3.21 12.16
N ILE A 29 -20.42 -2.39 12.73
CA ILE A 29 -20.17 -1.39 13.79
C ILE A 29 -19.37 -0.14 13.38
N GLY A 30 -20.11 0.95 13.13
CA GLY A 30 -19.69 2.28 13.57
C GLY A 30 -19.62 3.38 12.51
N GLY A 31 -20.73 4.13 12.37
CA GLY A 31 -20.64 5.57 12.12
C GLY A 31 -20.54 6.02 10.66
N VAL A 32 -21.57 5.72 9.86
CA VAL A 32 -21.88 6.59 8.71
C VAL A 32 -22.14 7.99 9.27
N SER A 33 -21.35 8.98 8.84
CA SER A 33 -21.73 10.38 9.00
C SER A 33 -23.04 10.59 8.24
N ILE A 34 -24.15 10.67 8.97
CA ILE A 34 -25.53 10.81 8.46
C ILE A 34 -25.64 11.92 7.40
N THR A 35 -24.73 12.90 7.40
CA THR A 35 -24.68 14.01 6.44
C THR A 35 -24.11 13.64 5.06
N ALA A 36 -23.13 12.73 4.96
CA ALA A 36 -22.58 12.29 3.67
C ALA A 36 -23.56 11.37 2.93
N ALA A 37 -24.22 10.47 3.66
CA ALA A 37 -25.29 9.63 3.13
C ALA A 37 -26.53 10.46 2.73
N ALA A 38 -26.87 11.51 3.49
CA ALA A 38 -27.97 12.42 3.14
C ALA A 38 -27.68 13.26 1.89
N GLY A 39 -26.45 13.75 1.72
CA GLY A 39 -26.03 14.51 0.53
C GLY A 39 -26.01 13.66 -0.73
N ALA A 40 -25.44 12.45 -0.67
CA ALA A 40 -25.42 11.50 -1.78
C ALA A 40 -26.83 10.99 -2.13
N SER A 41 -27.68 10.69 -1.14
CA SER A 41 -29.05 10.24 -1.38
C SER A 41 -29.95 11.33 -1.96
N ALA A 42 -29.81 12.60 -1.55
CA ALA A 42 -30.53 13.72 -2.15
C ALA A 42 -30.14 13.91 -3.63
N VAL A 43 -28.86 13.78 -3.95
CA VAL A 43 -28.37 13.86 -5.33
C VAL A 43 -28.80 12.67 -6.17
N ILE A 44 -28.71 11.43 -5.65
CA ILE A 44 -29.22 10.24 -6.33
C ILE A 44 -30.73 10.36 -6.56
N ALA A 45 -31.48 10.92 -5.61
CA ALA A 45 -32.91 11.18 -5.76
C ALA A 45 -33.18 12.23 -6.85
N VAL A 46 -32.39 13.30 -6.93
CA VAL A 46 -32.50 14.31 -7.99
C VAL A 46 -32.17 13.72 -9.36
N ILE A 47 -31.06 12.99 -9.48
CA ILE A 47 -30.68 12.35 -10.74
C ILE A 47 -31.72 11.29 -11.14
N GLY A 48 -32.20 10.49 -10.18
CA GLY A 48 -33.26 9.51 -10.38
C GLY A 48 -34.58 10.14 -10.82
N LEU A 49 -34.96 11.30 -10.25
CA LEU A 49 -36.14 12.06 -10.70
C LEU A 49 -35.97 12.60 -12.11
N VAL A 50 -34.80 13.11 -12.48
CA VAL A 50 -34.50 13.56 -13.85
C VAL A 50 -34.54 12.38 -14.82
N LEU A 51 -33.99 11.23 -14.43
CA LEU A 51 -34.00 9.98 -15.18
C LEU A 51 -35.44 9.50 -15.42
N ILE A 52 -36.29 9.47 -14.39
CA ILE A 52 -37.71 9.13 -14.49
C ILE A 52 -38.45 10.15 -15.36
N GLY A 53 -38.21 11.44 -15.18
CA GLY A 53 -38.82 12.51 -15.96
C GLY A 53 -38.51 12.39 -17.45
N ALA A 54 -37.25 12.09 -17.78
CA ALA A 54 -36.82 11.86 -19.15
C ALA A 54 -37.45 10.59 -19.74
N LEU A 55 -37.41 9.47 -19.03
CA LEU A 55 -37.95 8.18 -19.49
C LEU A 55 -39.48 8.15 -19.57
N ALA A 56 -40.18 8.88 -18.69
CA ALA A 56 -41.64 8.96 -18.66
C ALA A 56 -42.21 10.08 -19.55
N SER A 57 -41.35 10.85 -20.20
CA SER A 57 -41.72 12.00 -21.03
C SER A 57 -42.69 11.61 -22.15
N PRO A 58 -43.82 12.35 -22.31
CA PRO A 58 -44.74 12.16 -23.43
C PRO A 58 -44.06 12.30 -24.79
N ARG A 59 -42.96 13.06 -24.88
CA ARG A 59 -42.18 13.24 -26.11
C ARG A 59 -41.58 11.94 -26.64
N LEU A 60 -41.35 10.95 -25.76
CA LEU A 60 -40.87 9.63 -26.18
C LEU A 60 -41.99 8.71 -26.70
N LYS A 61 -43.27 9.01 -26.46
CA LYS A 61 -44.37 8.11 -26.88
C LYS A 61 -44.55 8.02 -28.39
N GLY A 62 -44.12 9.03 -29.14
CA GLY A 62 -44.13 9.06 -30.61
C GLY A 62 -42.80 8.70 -31.27
N SER A 63 -41.72 8.50 -30.51
CA SER A 63 -40.39 8.24 -31.08
C SER A 63 -40.16 6.76 -31.43
N SER A 64 -39.25 6.50 -32.37
CA SER A 64 -38.84 5.14 -32.75
C SER A 64 -38.26 4.37 -31.56
N LEU A 65 -38.40 3.04 -31.58
CA LEU A 65 -37.88 2.15 -30.53
C LEU A 65 -36.36 2.34 -30.34
N PHE A 66 -35.65 2.59 -31.44
CA PHE A 66 -34.22 2.87 -31.43
C PHE A 66 -33.87 4.20 -30.74
N ASN A 67 -34.64 5.28 -30.97
CA ASN A 67 -34.46 6.56 -30.26
C ASN A 67 -34.68 6.41 -28.74
N ARG A 68 -35.69 5.62 -28.35
CA ARG A 68 -35.95 5.34 -26.92
C ARG A 68 -34.80 4.56 -26.30
N LEU A 69 -34.29 3.53 -26.98
CA LEU A 69 -33.16 2.73 -26.51
C LEU A 69 -31.91 3.61 -26.35
N PHE A 70 -31.61 4.47 -27.33
CA PHE A 70 -30.50 5.41 -27.26
C PHE A 70 -30.62 6.33 -26.04
N VAL A 71 -31.76 6.98 -25.84
CA VAL A 71 -31.98 7.89 -24.71
C VAL A 71 -31.85 7.14 -23.37
N VAL A 72 -32.39 5.92 -23.27
CA VAL A 72 -32.23 5.09 -22.06
C VAL A 72 -30.76 4.79 -21.79
N VAL A 73 -29.99 4.35 -22.80
CA VAL A 73 -28.58 4.01 -22.62
C VAL A 73 -27.75 5.25 -22.30
N ALA A 74 -27.96 6.37 -22.98
CA ALA A 74 -27.24 7.62 -22.74
C ALA A 74 -27.45 8.14 -21.31
N ILE A 75 -28.69 8.12 -20.82
CA ILE A 75 -29.03 8.57 -19.48
C ILE A 75 -28.52 7.59 -18.41
N THR A 76 -28.61 6.28 -18.67
CA THR A 76 -28.11 5.25 -17.74
C THR A 76 -26.58 5.27 -17.64
N ALA A 77 -25.89 5.42 -18.77
CA ALA A 77 -24.44 5.60 -18.80
C ALA A 77 -24.02 6.88 -18.05
N GLY A 78 -24.69 8.00 -18.31
CA GLY A 78 -24.45 9.25 -17.59
C GLY A 78 -24.69 9.12 -16.08
N PHE A 79 -25.65 8.31 -15.65
CA PHE A 79 -25.91 8.04 -14.23
C PHE A 79 -24.76 7.28 -13.56
N PHE A 80 -24.29 6.19 -14.18
CA PHE A 80 -23.16 5.42 -13.63
C PHE A 80 -21.86 6.23 -13.62
N SER A 81 -21.59 6.93 -14.73
CA SER A 81 -20.47 7.89 -14.83
C SER A 81 -20.54 8.94 -13.72
N ALA A 82 -21.70 9.53 -13.44
CA ALA A 82 -21.88 10.53 -12.39
C ALA A 82 -21.61 10.00 -10.99
N ILE A 83 -22.09 8.79 -10.65
CA ILE A 83 -21.84 8.17 -9.35
C ILE A 83 -20.36 7.88 -9.17
N SER A 84 -19.74 7.20 -10.14
CA SER A 84 -18.33 6.83 -10.04
C SER A 84 -17.41 8.05 -10.07
N SER A 85 -17.76 9.08 -10.84
CA SER A 85 -17.06 10.37 -10.86
C SER A 85 -17.18 11.11 -9.53
N ALA A 86 -18.34 11.07 -8.87
CA ALA A 86 -18.51 11.65 -7.54
C ALA A 86 -17.63 10.95 -6.50
N ILE A 87 -17.57 9.61 -6.54
CA ILE A 87 -16.70 8.83 -5.64
C ILE A 87 -15.24 9.17 -5.92
N GLY A 88 -14.78 9.07 -7.18
CA GLY A 88 -13.39 9.33 -7.53
C GLY A 88 -12.96 10.76 -7.27
N PHE A 89 -13.83 11.73 -7.53
CA PHE A 89 -13.56 13.12 -7.15
C PHE A 89 -13.45 13.27 -5.63
N GLY A 90 -14.28 12.57 -4.86
CA GLY A 90 -14.16 12.49 -3.40
C GLY A 90 -12.83 11.89 -2.95
N LEU A 91 -12.35 10.82 -3.60
CA LEU A 91 -11.04 10.22 -3.30
C LEU A 91 -9.85 11.11 -3.69
N ILE A 92 -10.02 11.98 -4.70
CA ILE A 92 -8.99 12.93 -5.14
C ILE A 92 -8.94 14.16 -4.24
N THR A 93 -10.09 14.60 -3.74
CA THR A 93 -10.24 15.87 -3.01
C THR A 93 -10.48 15.70 -1.52
N SER A 94 -10.51 14.46 -1.02
CA SER A 94 -10.63 14.19 0.41
C SER A 94 -9.57 14.96 1.16
N GLN A 95 -9.99 15.56 2.27
CA GLN A 95 -9.10 16.20 3.23
C GLN A 95 -9.52 15.80 4.64
N GLU A 96 -8.57 15.82 5.56
CA GLU A 96 -8.80 15.50 6.96
C GLU A 96 -9.73 16.49 7.69
N SER A 97 -9.86 17.72 7.18
CA SER A 97 -10.66 18.76 7.81
C SER A 97 -12.16 18.42 7.85
N ALA A 98 -12.87 18.89 8.88
CA ALA A 98 -14.34 18.83 8.96
C ALA A 98 -15.02 19.79 7.96
N ASP A 99 -14.39 20.06 6.80
CA ASP A 99 -14.95 20.90 5.76
C ASP A 99 -16.07 20.12 5.05
N ILE A 100 -17.29 20.31 5.56
CA ILE A 100 -18.52 19.73 5.04
C ILE A 100 -18.69 20.03 3.54
N PHE A 101 -18.25 21.21 3.09
CA PHE A 101 -18.40 21.60 1.69
C PHE A 101 -17.54 20.72 0.78
N ARG A 102 -16.25 20.55 1.08
CA ARG A 102 -15.34 19.74 0.27
C ARG A 102 -15.59 18.23 0.39
N ASN A 103 -15.89 17.75 1.59
CA ASN A 103 -16.00 16.30 1.83
C ASN A 103 -17.42 15.75 1.62
N SER A 104 -18.47 16.59 1.63
CA SER A 104 -19.85 16.12 1.54
C SER A 104 -20.70 16.78 0.45
N ILE A 105 -20.34 17.98 -0.03
CA ILE A 105 -21.14 18.72 -1.02
C ILE A 105 -20.49 18.68 -2.41
N LEU A 106 -19.18 18.91 -2.49
CA LEU A 106 -18.44 18.99 -3.76
C LEU A 106 -18.44 17.68 -4.57
N PRO A 107 -18.24 16.49 -3.96
CA PRO A 107 -18.22 15.24 -4.72
C PRO A 107 -19.59 14.92 -5.34
N PRO A 108 -20.74 15.00 -4.62
CA PRO A 108 -22.05 14.84 -5.23
C PRO A 108 -22.36 15.93 -6.27
N ALA A 109 -21.97 17.19 -6.04
CA ALA A 109 -22.16 18.28 -7.00
C ALA A 109 -21.36 18.04 -8.30
N PHE A 110 -20.15 17.50 -8.19
CA PHE A 110 -19.35 17.08 -9.34
C PHE A 110 -20.03 15.93 -10.10
N GLY A 111 -20.60 14.95 -9.40
CA GLY A 111 -21.43 13.91 -10.02
C GLY A 111 -22.62 14.48 -10.81
N VAL A 112 -23.38 15.42 -10.23
CA VAL A 112 -24.48 16.11 -10.93
C VAL A 112 -23.97 16.85 -12.16
N PHE A 113 -22.83 17.53 -12.05
CA PHE A 113 -22.19 18.20 -13.17
C PHE A 113 -21.85 17.22 -14.30
N VAL A 114 -21.21 16.09 -13.99
CA VAL A 114 -20.90 15.04 -14.97
C VAL A 114 -22.16 14.44 -15.60
N PHE A 115 -23.21 14.20 -14.80
CA PHE A 115 -24.50 13.72 -15.30
C PHE A 115 -25.11 14.71 -16.31
N CYS A 116 -25.22 15.98 -15.92
CA CYS A 116 -25.78 17.03 -16.77
C CYS A 116 -24.95 17.23 -18.04
N LEU A 117 -23.62 17.17 -17.92
CA LEU A 117 -22.70 17.24 -19.06
C LEU A 117 -22.90 16.05 -20.01
N ALA A 118 -22.98 14.83 -19.49
CA ALA A 118 -23.24 13.63 -20.28
C ALA A 118 -24.59 13.70 -20.99
N VAL A 119 -25.67 14.07 -20.30
CA VAL A 119 -27.00 14.22 -20.91
C VAL A 119 -27.01 15.33 -21.96
N ALA A 120 -26.35 16.47 -21.69
CA ALA A 120 -26.26 17.57 -22.64
C ALA A 120 -25.48 17.17 -23.91
N ILE A 121 -24.39 16.43 -23.77
CA ILE A 121 -23.58 15.98 -24.91
C ILE A 121 -24.30 14.90 -25.69
N TRP A 122 -24.85 13.89 -25.03
CA TRP A 122 -25.46 12.74 -25.72
C TRP A 122 -26.86 13.05 -26.24
N VAL A 123 -27.77 13.45 -25.36
CA VAL A 123 -29.16 13.74 -25.74
C VAL A 123 -29.25 15.09 -26.45
N GLY A 124 -28.63 16.12 -25.87
CA GLY A 124 -28.61 17.46 -26.46
C GLY A 124 -27.78 17.52 -27.76
N GLY A 125 -26.66 16.80 -27.84
CA GLY A 125 -25.87 16.69 -29.08
C GLY A 125 -26.62 15.96 -30.19
N ALA A 126 -27.36 14.89 -29.89
CA ALA A 126 -28.21 14.22 -30.87
C ALA A 126 -29.28 15.17 -31.42
N ASP A 127 -29.95 15.95 -30.57
CA ASP A 127 -30.93 16.94 -31.02
C ASP A 127 -30.26 18.11 -31.78
N PHE A 128 -29.10 18.57 -31.36
CA PHE A 128 -28.32 19.62 -32.03
C PHE A 128 -27.90 19.24 -33.46
N VAL A 129 -27.54 17.97 -33.67
CA VAL A 129 -27.19 17.43 -35.00
C VAL A 129 -28.43 17.30 -35.90
N ARG A 130 -29.63 17.06 -35.33
CA ARG A 130 -30.88 16.94 -36.10
C ARG A 130 -31.43 18.29 -36.57
N HIS A 131 -31.29 19.34 -35.76
CA HIS A 131 -31.90 20.63 -36.07
C HIS A 131 -31.00 21.51 -36.96
N ARG A 132 -31.63 22.12 -37.97
CA ARG A 132 -31.00 23.13 -38.83
C ARG A 132 -31.03 24.46 -38.10
N ASP A 133 -29.92 24.82 -37.47
CA ASP A 133 -29.84 25.96 -36.55
C ASP A 133 -28.96 27.08 -37.09
N TRP A 134 -27.90 26.74 -37.83
CA TRP A 134 -26.94 27.72 -38.33
C TRP A 134 -27.42 28.38 -39.62
N PHE A 135 -28.16 27.65 -40.45
CA PHE A 135 -28.70 28.14 -41.74
C PHE A 135 -30.23 28.21 -41.79
N ARG A 136 -30.87 28.65 -40.70
CA ARG A 136 -32.35 28.76 -40.55
C ARG A 136 -33.02 29.67 -41.59
N GLY A 137 -32.32 30.64 -42.16
CA GLY A 137 -32.87 31.64 -43.10
C GLY A 137 -32.90 31.22 -44.58
N LEU A 138 -32.30 30.10 -44.95
CA LEU A 138 -32.21 29.64 -46.34
C LEU A 138 -33.38 28.69 -46.65
N LYS A 139 -34.36 29.14 -47.45
CA LYS A 139 -35.47 28.30 -47.94
C LYS A 139 -34.92 27.07 -48.70
N GLY A 140 -35.71 25.98 -48.73
CA GLY A 140 -35.34 24.70 -49.33
C GLY A 140 -34.86 24.80 -50.79
N GLY A 141 -33.93 23.91 -51.17
CA GLY A 141 -33.26 23.84 -52.46
C GLY A 141 -31.85 23.23 -52.33
N PHE A 142 -31.24 22.83 -53.45
CA PHE A 142 -29.94 22.11 -53.50
C PHE A 142 -28.82 22.74 -52.66
N VAL A 143 -28.68 24.07 -52.70
CA VAL A 143 -27.67 24.80 -51.90
C VAL A 143 -28.00 24.78 -50.41
N GLY A 144 -29.28 24.85 -50.05
CA GLY A 144 -29.74 24.73 -48.68
C GLY A 144 -29.51 23.32 -48.11
N ASP A 145 -29.65 22.29 -48.94
CA ASP A 145 -29.41 20.89 -48.55
C ASP A 145 -27.92 20.59 -48.39
N ILE A 146 -27.06 21.13 -49.26
CA ILE A 146 -25.59 21.03 -49.12
C ILE A 146 -25.11 21.74 -47.85
N LEU A 147 -25.58 22.96 -47.59
CA LEU A 147 -25.20 23.71 -46.39
C LEU A 147 -25.69 23.02 -45.12
N PHE A 148 -26.88 22.39 -45.16
CA PHE A 148 -27.38 21.57 -44.07
C PHE A 148 -26.54 20.29 -43.87
N PHE A 149 -26.10 19.64 -44.94
CA PHE A 149 -25.20 18.50 -44.86
C PHE A 149 -23.85 18.89 -44.23
N ILE A 150 -23.27 20.02 -44.65
CA ILE A 150 -22.01 20.54 -44.09
C ILE A 150 -22.19 20.92 -42.62
N GLU A 151 -23.28 21.63 -42.26
CA GLU A 151 -23.64 21.94 -40.87
C GLU A 151 -23.70 20.66 -40.03
N ARG A 152 -24.45 19.66 -40.49
CA ARG A 152 -24.60 18.37 -39.80
C ARG A 152 -23.27 17.63 -39.67
N ALA A 153 -22.43 17.64 -40.72
CA ALA A 153 -21.12 17.01 -40.71
C ALA A 153 -20.17 17.68 -39.71
N ILE A 154 -20.12 19.02 -39.65
CA ILE A 154 -19.30 19.76 -38.68
C ILE A 154 -19.78 19.46 -37.25
N LYS A 155 -21.09 19.47 -37.01
CA LYS A 155 -21.65 19.15 -35.69
C LYS A 155 -21.28 17.72 -35.27
N LEU A 156 -21.42 16.75 -36.18
CA LEU A 156 -21.24 15.32 -35.90
C LEU A 156 -19.76 14.90 -35.78
N PHE A 157 -18.87 15.45 -36.62
CA PHE A 157 -17.47 15.03 -36.70
C PHE A 157 -16.47 15.95 -35.98
N LEU A 158 -16.86 17.19 -35.65
CA LEU A 158 -15.99 18.12 -34.92
C LEU A 158 -16.55 18.46 -33.54
N VAL A 159 -17.77 18.99 -33.46
CA VAL A 159 -18.30 19.54 -32.19
C VAL A 159 -18.58 18.44 -31.17
N VAL A 160 -19.37 17.42 -31.54
CA VAL A 160 -19.72 16.34 -30.61
C VAL A 160 -18.51 15.51 -30.19
N PRO A 161 -17.57 15.12 -31.07
CA PRO A 161 -16.36 14.40 -30.67
C PRO A 161 -15.45 15.21 -29.76
N LEU A 162 -15.31 16.53 -29.97
CA LEU A 162 -14.55 17.40 -29.07
C LEU A 162 -15.14 17.41 -27.65
N LEU A 163 -16.47 17.59 -27.55
CA LEU A 163 -17.17 17.58 -26.27
C LEU A 163 -17.14 16.20 -25.60
N ALA A 164 -17.31 15.14 -26.38
CA ALA A 164 -17.19 13.75 -25.91
C ALA A 164 -15.79 13.45 -25.39
N THR A 165 -14.75 13.98 -26.03
CA THR A 165 -13.36 13.82 -25.57
C THR A 165 -13.15 14.52 -24.23
N ILE A 166 -13.69 15.72 -24.03
CA ILE A 166 -13.62 16.42 -22.74
C ILE A 166 -14.35 15.63 -21.66
N LEU A 167 -15.57 15.17 -21.94
CA LEU A 167 -16.34 14.32 -21.03
C LEU A 167 -15.54 13.07 -20.68
N PHE A 168 -14.96 12.40 -21.67
CA PHE A 168 -14.14 11.19 -21.48
C PHE A 168 -12.96 11.43 -20.55
N PHE A 169 -12.15 12.47 -20.80
CA PHE A 169 -11.00 12.75 -19.93
C PHE A 169 -11.38 13.04 -18.49
N VAL A 170 -12.53 13.67 -18.25
CA VAL A 170 -12.99 14.03 -16.91
C VAL A 170 -13.70 12.86 -16.22
N SER A 171 -14.65 12.24 -16.93
CA SER A 171 -15.50 11.14 -16.45
C SER A 171 -14.72 9.84 -16.30
N THR A 172 -14.02 9.39 -17.35
CA THR A 172 -13.33 8.10 -17.34
C THR A 172 -12.25 8.10 -16.27
N TRP A 173 -11.49 9.20 -16.18
CA TRP A 173 -10.44 9.34 -15.16
C TRP A 173 -10.99 9.27 -13.74
N THR A 174 -12.03 10.05 -13.43
CA THR A 174 -12.62 10.05 -12.08
C THR A 174 -13.37 8.76 -11.79
N THR A 175 -13.99 8.13 -12.78
CA THR A 175 -14.63 6.81 -12.65
C THR A 175 -13.61 5.73 -12.30
N VAL A 176 -12.47 5.70 -12.99
CA VAL A 176 -11.40 4.75 -12.73
C VAL A 176 -10.81 4.92 -11.32
N VAL A 177 -10.58 6.16 -10.90
CA VAL A 177 -10.12 6.42 -9.52
C VAL A 177 -11.21 6.05 -8.51
N GLY A 178 -12.49 6.33 -8.81
CA GLY A 178 -13.62 6.00 -7.94
C GLY A 178 -13.80 4.51 -7.68
N ILE A 179 -13.64 3.71 -8.73
CA ILE A 179 -13.82 2.24 -8.67
C ILE A 179 -12.54 1.55 -8.20
N GLY A 180 -11.40 1.86 -8.82
CA GLY A 180 -10.14 1.14 -8.60
C GLY A 180 -9.14 1.83 -7.65
N GLY A 181 -9.40 3.07 -7.22
CA GLY A 181 -8.45 3.87 -6.45
C GLY A 181 -8.01 3.25 -5.14
N VAL A 182 -8.98 2.87 -4.31
CA VAL A 182 -8.70 2.25 -3.00
C VAL A 182 -8.03 0.89 -3.19
N ASP A 183 -8.51 0.08 -4.12
CA ASP A 183 -7.95 -1.25 -4.35
C ASP A 183 -6.52 -1.19 -4.92
N ALA A 184 -6.21 -0.18 -5.73
CA ALA A 184 -4.84 0.06 -6.20
C ALA A 184 -3.90 0.46 -5.06
N VAL A 185 -4.39 1.24 -4.09
CA VAL A 185 -3.62 1.55 -2.87
C VAL A 185 -3.43 0.29 -2.03
N ARG A 186 -4.50 -0.49 -1.81
CA ARG A 186 -4.43 -1.77 -1.09
C ARG A 186 -3.45 -2.75 -1.73
N HIS A 187 -3.46 -2.85 -3.06
CA HIS A 187 -2.51 -3.69 -3.79
C HIS A 187 -1.07 -3.25 -3.51
N THR A 188 -0.80 -1.95 -3.61
CA THR A 188 0.52 -1.37 -3.33
C THR A 188 0.96 -1.62 -1.89
N TYR A 189 0.07 -1.39 -0.92
CA TYR A 189 0.37 -1.58 0.50
C TYR A 189 0.49 -3.05 0.90
N THR A 190 -0.22 -3.97 0.24
CA THR A 190 -0.05 -5.41 0.47
C THR A 190 1.37 -5.85 0.10
N PHE A 191 1.89 -5.36 -1.03
CA PHE A 191 3.28 -5.61 -1.41
C PHE A 191 4.28 -5.07 -0.37
N GLU A 192 4.05 -3.85 0.14
CA GLU A 192 4.90 -3.27 1.20
C GLU A 192 4.80 -4.04 2.52
N ILE A 193 3.62 -4.58 2.87
CA ILE A 193 3.45 -5.45 4.04
C ILE A 193 4.26 -6.74 3.86
N ASP A 194 4.19 -7.38 2.71
CA ASP A 194 4.92 -8.63 2.47
C ASP A 194 6.44 -8.38 2.46
N ARG A 195 6.89 -7.21 1.96
CA ARG A 195 8.28 -6.75 2.12
C ARG A 195 8.67 -6.62 3.60
N LEU A 196 7.85 -5.95 4.40
CA LEU A 196 8.11 -5.73 5.82
C LEU A 196 8.10 -7.06 6.61
N ALA A 197 7.26 -8.02 6.22
CA ALA A 197 7.26 -9.36 6.76
C ALA A 197 8.57 -10.11 6.45
N GLY A 198 9.08 -9.98 5.22
CA GLY A 198 10.39 -10.50 4.83
C GLY A 198 11.55 -9.89 5.62
N GLU A 199 11.52 -8.57 5.83
CA GLU A 199 12.48 -7.85 6.69
C GLU A 199 12.43 -8.34 8.13
N CYS A 200 11.23 -8.47 8.69
CA CYS A 200 11.03 -8.98 10.04
C CYS A 200 11.62 -10.38 10.18
N ALA A 201 11.28 -11.31 9.28
CA ALA A 201 11.80 -12.68 9.31
C ALA A 201 13.34 -12.74 9.19
N GLY A 202 13.92 -11.88 8.35
CA GLY A 202 15.37 -11.77 8.21
C GLY A 202 16.04 -11.26 9.48
N ILE A 203 15.48 -10.23 10.12
CA ILE A 203 16.03 -9.65 11.35
C ILE A 203 15.85 -10.62 12.53
N THR A 204 14.68 -11.23 12.71
CA THR A 204 14.47 -12.19 13.80
C THR A 204 15.39 -13.40 13.65
N SER A 205 15.57 -13.93 12.42
CA SER A 205 16.56 -14.98 12.13
C SER A 205 17.99 -14.55 12.50
N TYR A 206 18.40 -13.33 12.13
CA TYR A 206 19.68 -12.77 12.56
C TYR A 206 19.81 -12.75 14.09
N ARG A 207 18.75 -12.35 14.81
CA ARG A 207 18.73 -12.30 16.28
C ARG A 207 18.73 -13.68 16.91
N GLN A 208 18.15 -14.70 16.30
CA GLN A 208 18.26 -16.08 16.81
C GLN A 208 19.72 -16.56 16.93
N ASN A 209 20.65 -16.00 16.15
CA ASN A 209 22.07 -16.30 16.31
C ASN A 209 22.64 -15.83 17.66
N ASP A 210 22.00 -14.88 18.35
CA ASP A 210 22.40 -14.49 19.71
C ASP A 210 22.27 -15.67 20.69
N TYR A 211 21.30 -16.56 20.49
CA TYR A 211 21.17 -17.80 21.29
C TYR A 211 22.26 -18.81 20.96
N LEU A 212 22.64 -18.94 19.68
CA LEU A 212 23.77 -19.79 19.28
C LEU A 212 25.08 -19.27 19.89
N PHE A 213 25.27 -17.95 19.89
CA PHE A 213 26.39 -17.32 20.58
C PHE A 213 26.40 -17.60 22.09
N LEU A 214 25.23 -17.52 22.76
CA LEU A 214 25.13 -17.89 24.17
C LEU A 214 25.46 -19.37 24.41
N GLU A 215 25.12 -20.26 23.49
CA GLU A 215 25.47 -21.69 23.58
C GLU A 215 26.99 -21.91 23.42
N ASP A 216 27.63 -21.25 22.46
CA ASP A 216 29.09 -21.27 22.30
C ASP A 216 29.80 -20.73 23.55
N LEU A 217 29.26 -19.65 24.12
CA LEU A 217 29.75 -19.08 25.38
C LEU A 217 29.62 -20.08 26.54
N ARG A 218 28.49 -20.78 26.67
CA ARG A 218 28.29 -21.84 27.68
C ARG A 218 29.29 -22.99 27.56
N LEU A 219 29.62 -23.39 26.33
CA LEU A 219 30.65 -24.39 26.08
C LEU A 219 32.01 -23.88 26.55
N SER A 220 32.34 -22.62 26.25
CA SER A 220 33.57 -21.97 26.73
C SER A 220 33.64 -21.92 28.27
N VAL A 221 32.56 -21.53 28.95
CA VAL A 221 32.47 -21.54 30.43
C VAL A 221 32.71 -22.95 31.00
N ARG A 222 32.12 -23.98 30.37
CA ARG A 222 32.30 -25.37 30.79
C ARG A 222 33.75 -25.82 30.67
N ASP A 223 34.43 -25.44 29.59
CA ASP A 223 35.84 -25.77 29.39
C ASP A 223 36.76 -25.06 30.40
N VAL A 224 36.56 -23.76 30.63
CA VAL A 224 37.31 -23.00 31.66
C VAL A 224 37.09 -23.61 33.04
N THR A 225 35.83 -23.94 33.38
CA THR A 225 35.49 -24.59 34.66
C THR A 225 36.15 -25.97 34.80
N ARG A 226 36.19 -26.76 33.72
CA ARG A 226 36.84 -28.08 33.69
C ARG A 226 38.35 -27.96 33.91
N VAL A 227 39.00 -26.98 33.28
CA VAL A 227 40.44 -26.72 33.46
C VAL A 227 40.73 -26.29 34.90
N ALA A 228 39.91 -25.39 35.46
CA ALA A 228 40.05 -24.96 36.86
C ALA A 228 39.85 -26.11 37.87
N GLY A 229 38.88 -26.99 37.62
CA GLY A 229 38.66 -28.20 38.42
C GLY A 229 39.82 -29.20 38.32
N GLY A 230 40.33 -29.43 37.11
CA GLY A 230 41.50 -30.29 36.89
C GLY A 230 42.77 -29.76 37.58
N GLU A 231 42.94 -28.45 37.63
CA GLU A 231 44.03 -27.82 38.39
C GLU A 231 43.86 -28.01 39.89
N ARG A 232 42.65 -27.80 40.42
CA ARG A 232 42.33 -28.02 41.84
C ARG A 232 42.55 -29.45 42.29
N ASP A 233 42.07 -30.41 41.50
CA ASP A 233 42.01 -31.82 41.90
C ASP A 233 43.32 -32.56 41.62
N GLY A 234 44.09 -32.14 40.61
CA GLY A 234 45.27 -32.86 40.14
C GLY A 234 46.55 -32.03 40.01
N GLY A 235 46.50 -30.71 40.11
CA GLY A 235 47.66 -29.84 39.86
C GLY A 235 48.22 -29.99 38.46
N ALA A 236 47.35 -30.09 37.45
CA ALA A 236 47.71 -30.39 36.06
C ALA A 236 48.77 -29.43 35.48
N GLN A 237 48.80 -28.18 35.92
CA GLN A 237 49.78 -27.16 35.52
C GLN A 237 50.74 -26.77 36.65
N SER A 238 50.29 -26.67 37.91
CA SER A 238 51.17 -26.31 39.04
C SER A 238 51.97 -27.49 39.61
N GLY A 239 51.65 -28.73 39.24
CA GLY A 239 52.30 -29.95 39.72
C GLY A 239 51.89 -30.39 41.14
N ALA A 240 50.97 -29.68 41.80
CA ALA A 240 50.48 -30.02 43.13
C ALA A 240 48.97 -29.81 43.24
N ALA A 241 48.23 -30.83 43.68
CA ALA A 241 46.80 -30.73 43.92
C ALA A 241 46.48 -29.85 45.15
N GLY A 242 45.33 -29.18 45.12
CA GLY A 242 44.79 -28.41 46.25
C GLY A 242 44.80 -26.90 46.06
N ALA A 243 44.55 -26.19 47.18
CA ALA A 243 44.47 -24.74 47.22
C ALA A 243 45.85 -24.11 47.04
N GLY A 244 45.95 -23.16 46.10
CA GLY A 244 47.19 -22.47 45.78
C GLY A 244 46.95 -21.34 44.79
N PRO A 245 47.93 -20.43 44.60
CA PRO A 245 47.73 -19.20 43.83
C PRO A 245 47.31 -19.40 42.36
N VAL A 246 47.72 -20.51 41.73
CA VAL A 246 47.34 -20.86 40.35
C VAL A 246 45.91 -21.38 40.31
N THR A 247 45.58 -22.32 41.20
CA THR A 247 44.22 -22.85 41.39
C THR A 247 43.22 -21.74 41.69
N ASP A 248 43.54 -20.82 42.60
CA ASP A 248 42.66 -19.71 42.99
C ASP A 248 42.43 -18.75 41.82
N TYR A 249 43.46 -18.49 41.00
CA TYR A 249 43.34 -17.68 39.78
C TYR A 249 42.44 -18.36 38.73
N TYR A 250 42.60 -19.67 38.51
CA TYR A 250 41.80 -20.42 37.53
C TYR A 250 40.33 -20.50 37.95
N LEU A 251 40.07 -20.68 39.25
CA LEU A 251 38.72 -20.64 39.81
C LEU A 251 38.10 -19.24 39.69
N GLY A 252 38.86 -18.18 39.96
CA GLY A 252 38.41 -16.80 39.75
C GLY A 252 38.05 -16.49 38.30
N LEU A 253 38.85 -16.98 37.33
CA LEU A 253 38.53 -16.90 35.91
C LEU A 253 37.24 -17.64 35.55
N ALA A 254 37.06 -18.86 36.06
CA ALA A 254 35.86 -19.64 35.82
C ALA A 254 34.60 -18.95 36.37
N ASP A 255 34.69 -18.32 37.55
CA ASP A 255 33.61 -17.56 38.13
C ASP A 255 33.30 -16.27 37.35
N TRP A 256 34.32 -15.56 36.86
CA TRP A 256 34.14 -14.39 35.99
C TRP A 256 33.46 -14.76 34.66
N TYR A 257 33.91 -15.83 34.00
CA TYR A 257 33.30 -16.35 32.77
C TYR A 257 31.84 -16.75 32.96
N ARG A 258 31.52 -17.38 34.10
CA ARG A 258 30.14 -17.71 34.46
C ARG A 258 29.30 -16.45 34.65
N GLY A 259 29.83 -15.42 35.31
CA GLY A 259 29.15 -14.13 35.43
C GLY A 259 28.89 -13.44 34.08
N LEU A 260 29.80 -13.61 33.12
CA LEU A 260 29.64 -13.12 31.74
C LEU A 260 28.50 -13.86 31.02
N GLU A 261 28.43 -15.19 31.14
CA GLU A 261 27.29 -15.99 30.64
C GLU A 261 25.96 -15.58 31.26
N GLU A 262 25.90 -15.48 32.59
CA GLU A 262 24.69 -15.08 33.32
C GLU A 262 24.21 -13.69 32.89
N SER A 263 25.14 -12.76 32.64
CA SER A 263 24.83 -11.41 32.18
C SER A 263 24.26 -11.39 30.75
N VAL A 264 24.88 -12.14 29.83
CA VAL A 264 24.37 -12.24 28.44
C VAL A 264 23.00 -12.94 28.42
N ALA A 265 22.82 -14.01 29.19
CA ALA A 265 21.53 -14.68 29.33
C ALA A 265 20.46 -13.75 29.90
N ALA A 266 20.80 -12.94 30.91
CA ALA A 266 19.89 -11.95 31.47
C ALA A 266 19.52 -10.85 30.46
N MET A 267 20.46 -10.41 29.62
CA MET A 267 20.19 -9.43 28.54
C MET A 267 19.20 -9.98 27.50
N LEU A 268 19.32 -11.27 27.15
CA LEU A 268 18.40 -11.93 26.21
C LEU A 268 17.02 -12.19 26.82
N ALA A 269 16.94 -12.47 28.11
CA ALA A 269 15.67 -12.69 28.82
C ALA A 269 14.94 -11.38 29.19
N ALA A 270 15.67 -10.26 29.25
CA ALA A 270 15.09 -8.97 29.61
C ALA A 270 14.09 -8.48 28.54
N PRO A 271 13.04 -7.76 28.95
CA PRO A 271 12.13 -7.11 28.00
C PRO A 271 12.90 -6.22 27.01
N ASP A 272 12.57 -6.35 25.72
CA ASP A 272 13.25 -5.58 24.70
C ASP A 272 12.86 -4.08 24.79
N PRO A 273 13.81 -3.14 24.66
CA PRO A 273 13.55 -1.70 24.75
C PRO A 273 12.56 -1.16 23.70
N SER A 274 12.35 -1.89 22.60
CA SER A 274 11.33 -1.55 21.60
C SER A 274 9.90 -1.83 22.06
N GLY A 275 9.71 -2.58 23.16
CA GLY A 275 8.41 -3.06 23.63
C GLY A 275 7.90 -4.32 22.93
N LEU A 276 8.60 -4.81 21.89
CA LEU A 276 8.30 -6.04 21.18
C LEU A 276 9.51 -6.97 21.20
N ASN A 277 9.28 -8.28 21.34
CA ASN A 277 10.35 -9.26 21.45
C ASN A 277 10.78 -9.79 20.06
N PRO A 278 12.04 -9.60 19.62
CA PRO A 278 12.53 -10.18 18.36
C PRO A 278 12.68 -11.70 18.40
N TYR A 279 12.68 -12.30 19.60
CA TYR A 279 12.83 -13.74 19.80
C TYR A 279 11.50 -14.51 19.82
N ASP A 280 10.38 -13.80 19.80
CA ASP A 280 9.05 -14.41 19.73
C ASP A 280 8.80 -14.95 18.30
N PRO A 281 8.53 -16.26 18.13
CA PRO A 281 8.32 -16.86 16.81
C PRO A 281 7.10 -16.33 16.06
N GLU A 282 6.10 -15.79 16.76
CA GLU A 282 4.84 -15.34 16.15
C GLU A 282 4.81 -13.82 15.89
N ILE A 283 5.84 -13.07 16.30
CA ILE A 283 5.80 -11.59 16.27
C ILE A 283 5.61 -11.04 14.86
N CYS A 284 6.33 -11.60 13.88
CA CYS A 284 6.26 -11.15 12.50
C CYS A 284 4.88 -11.45 11.90
N ALA A 285 4.32 -12.64 12.14
CA ALA A 285 3.00 -13.02 11.66
C ALA A 285 1.91 -12.14 12.31
N THR A 286 1.96 -11.97 13.62
CA THR A 286 1.00 -11.15 14.38
C THR A 286 0.96 -9.70 13.90
N LYS A 287 2.14 -9.08 13.70
CA LYS A 287 2.22 -7.69 13.23
C LYS A 287 1.83 -7.53 11.76
N THR A 288 2.18 -8.50 10.93
CA THR A 288 1.76 -8.53 9.53
C THR A 288 0.24 -8.66 9.42
N ASP A 289 -0.37 -9.52 10.22
CA ASP A 289 -1.83 -9.71 10.27
C ASP A 289 -2.56 -8.48 10.80
N GLU A 290 -2.00 -7.80 11.81
CA GLU A 290 -2.53 -6.53 12.31
C GLU A 290 -2.57 -5.47 11.20
N LEU A 291 -1.50 -5.32 10.42
CA LEU A 291 -1.43 -4.42 9.27
C LEU A 291 -2.42 -4.82 8.17
N LYS A 292 -2.52 -6.11 7.84
CA LYS A 292 -3.50 -6.63 6.85
C LYS A 292 -4.93 -6.36 7.27
N ARG A 293 -5.26 -6.50 8.57
CA ARG A 293 -6.58 -6.16 9.12
C ARG A 293 -6.86 -4.66 9.11
N MET A 294 -5.86 -3.79 9.26
CA MET A 294 -6.05 -2.35 9.11
C MET A 294 -6.33 -1.99 7.65
N LEU A 295 -5.66 -2.64 6.72
CA LEU A 295 -5.82 -2.43 5.28
C LEU A 295 -7.20 -2.88 4.76
N SER A 296 -7.78 -3.91 5.38
CA SER A 296 -9.13 -4.41 5.02
C SER A 296 -10.28 -3.56 5.55
N ARG A 297 -10.02 -2.56 6.42
CA ARG A 297 -11.06 -1.64 6.90
C ARG A 297 -11.64 -0.79 5.77
N ASN A 298 -12.81 -0.22 6.03
CA ASN A 298 -13.49 0.67 5.09
C ASN A 298 -12.68 1.96 4.89
N ALA A 299 -12.07 2.10 3.71
CA ALA A 299 -11.29 3.28 3.34
C ALA A 299 -12.18 4.44 2.85
N TYR A 300 -13.38 4.14 2.36
CA TYR A 300 -14.23 5.12 1.66
C TYR A 300 -14.85 6.19 2.58
N ASP A 301 -14.84 5.98 3.89
CA ASP A 301 -15.33 6.98 4.85
C ASP A 301 -14.37 8.17 4.98
N ASN A 302 -13.06 7.91 5.01
CA ASN A 302 -12.02 8.93 5.00
C ASN A 302 -10.66 8.29 4.61
N VAL A 303 -10.32 8.37 3.32
CA VAL A 303 -9.11 7.74 2.78
C VAL A 303 -7.84 8.30 3.40
N ASP A 304 -7.77 9.61 3.64
CA ASP A 304 -6.56 10.22 4.23
C ASP A 304 -6.32 9.74 5.65
N ARG A 305 -7.39 9.65 6.45
CA ARG A 305 -7.31 9.11 7.81
C ARG A 305 -6.93 7.63 7.79
N TRP A 306 -7.54 6.85 6.90
CA TRP A 306 -7.23 5.43 6.73
C TRP A 306 -5.76 5.23 6.33
N ASN A 307 -5.29 5.96 5.31
CA ASN A 307 -3.90 5.94 4.86
C ASN A 307 -2.93 6.33 5.97
N ARG A 308 -3.20 7.41 6.72
CA ARG A 308 -2.31 7.85 7.80
C ARG A 308 -2.25 6.86 8.95
N GLN A 309 -3.39 6.28 9.35
CA GLN A 309 -3.39 5.28 10.42
C GLN A 309 -2.55 4.06 10.02
N PHE A 310 -2.71 3.62 8.77
CA PHE A 310 -1.90 2.54 8.22
C PHE A 310 -0.41 2.93 8.14
N GLU A 311 -0.09 4.11 7.62
CA GLU A 311 1.28 4.63 7.52
C GLU A 311 1.96 4.74 8.89
N SER A 312 1.26 5.27 9.90
CA SER A 312 1.76 5.35 11.27
C SER A 312 2.09 3.95 11.80
N ALA A 313 1.14 3.01 11.71
CA ALA A 313 1.35 1.65 12.20
C ALA A 313 2.49 0.93 11.47
N PHE A 314 2.61 1.14 10.15
CA PHE A 314 3.68 0.59 9.33
C PHE A 314 5.04 1.17 9.75
N ASN A 315 5.13 2.49 9.87
CA ASN A 315 6.37 3.19 10.22
C ASN A 315 6.79 2.91 11.68
N ASP A 316 5.84 2.75 12.59
CA ASP A 316 6.10 2.34 13.97
C ASP A 316 6.74 0.95 13.99
N PHE A 317 6.22 0.00 13.21
CA PHE A 317 6.81 -1.33 13.13
C PHE A 317 8.18 -1.31 12.44
N ALA A 318 8.35 -0.56 11.34
CA ALA A 318 9.66 -0.36 10.71
C ALA A 318 10.69 0.28 11.67
N SER A 319 10.26 1.19 12.55
CA SER A 319 11.10 1.77 13.60
C SER A 319 11.57 0.69 14.59
N VAL A 320 10.68 -0.21 15.01
CA VAL A 320 11.02 -1.35 15.87
C VAL A 320 12.04 -2.26 15.18
N LEU A 321 11.81 -2.63 13.92
CA LEU A 321 12.76 -3.45 13.15
C LEU A 321 14.14 -2.80 13.07
N ASN A 322 14.18 -1.48 12.83
CA ASN A 322 15.43 -0.72 12.83
C ASN A 322 16.13 -0.72 14.20
N ARG A 323 15.38 -0.67 15.31
CA ARG A 323 15.99 -0.80 16.65
C ARG A 323 16.60 -2.17 16.86
N TRP A 324 15.91 -3.25 16.49
CA TRP A 324 16.43 -4.61 16.60
C TRP A 324 17.69 -4.82 15.74
N ARG A 325 17.67 -4.30 14.50
CA ARG A 325 18.81 -4.33 13.58
C ARG A 325 20.07 -3.68 14.16
N HIS A 326 19.90 -2.57 14.87
CA HIS A 326 20.99 -1.77 15.41
C HIS A 326 21.28 -2.02 16.90
N ASP A 327 20.63 -3.02 17.51
CA ASP A 327 20.84 -3.31 18.92
C ASP A 327 22.16 -4.05 19.14
N LYS A 328 23.15 -3.29 19.62
CA LYS A 328 24.52 -3.72 19.93
C LYS A 328 24.77 -3.89 21.44
N ARG A 329 23.74 -4.11 22.26
CA ARG A 329 23.91 -4.21 23.72
C ARG A 329 24.89 -5.32 24.13
N ILE A 330 24.76 -6.52 23.56
CA ILE A 330 25.65 -7.65 23.85
C ILE A 330 27.07 -7.34 23.39
N GLU A 331 27.24 -6.85 22.16
CA GLU A 331 28.56 -6.44 21.62
C GLU A 331 29.26 -5.42 22.55
N ARG A 332 28.56 -4.34 22.92
CA ARG A 332 29.12 -3.29 23.80
C ARG A 332 29.45 -3.82 25.20
N PHE A 333 28.64 -4.71 25.74
CA PHE A 333 28.91 -5.33 27.04
C PHE A 333 30.18 -6.19 26.98
N LEU A 334 30.32 -7.02 25.94
CA LEU A 334 31.50 -7.87 25.77
C LEU A 334 32.78 -7.06 25.56
N ASP A 335 32.73 -5.99 24.77
CA ASP A 335 33.86 -5.07 24.60
C ASP A 335 34.27 -4.44 25.94
N GLN A 336 33.31 -3.99 26.75
CA GLN A 336 33.59 -3.45 28.08
C GLN A 336 34.21 -4.49 29.02
N GLN A 337 33.77 -5.75 28.94
CA GLN A 337 34.32 -6.84 29.75
C GLN A 337 35.74 -7.20 29.32
N LEU A 338 36.02 -7.21 28.01
CA LEU A 338 37.37 -7.42 27.47
C LEU A 338 38.32 -6.29 27.87
N ASP A 339 37.94 -5.03 27.67
CA ASP A 339 38.74 -3.84 28.02
C ASP A 339 39.06 -3.76 29.53
N SER A 340 38.24 -4.41 30.37
CA SER A 340 38.39 -4.43 31.82
C SER A 340 38.90 -5.76 32.37
N PHE A 341 39.25 -6.72 31.52
CA PHE A 341 39.64 -8.08 31.91
C PHE A 341 40.77 -8.10 32.95
N ASP A 342 41.87 -7.39 32.70
CA ASP A 342 43.01 -7.28 33.62
C ASP A 342 42.64 -6.70 35.00
N ARG A 343 41.62 -5.84 35.05
CA ARG A 343 41.13 -5.23 36.30
C ARG A 343 40.16 -6.15 37.03
N ALA A 344 39.31 -6.85 36.29
CA ALA A 344 38.31 -7.76 36.82
C ALA A 344 38.95 -9.05 37.37
N ASN A 345 40.10 -9.46 36.81
CA ASN A 345 40.80 -10.66 37.21
C ASN A 345 42.29 -10.41 37.51
N PRO A 346 42.60 -9.83 38.69
CA PRO A 346 43.97 -9.43 39.03
C PRO A 346 44.88 -10.64 39.23
N LYS A 347 46.06 -10.61 38.60
CA LYS A 347 47.08 -11.64 38.76
C LYS A 347 47.65 -11.62 40.20
N PRO A 348 47.86 -12.78 40.85
CA PRO A 348 48.41 -12.84 42.19
C PRO A 348 49.85 -12.30 42.25
N THR A 349 50.15 -11.47 43.25
CA THR A 349 51.42 -10.74 43.38
C THR A 349 52.55 -11.55 44.03
N ARG A 350 52.24 -12.65 44.72
CA ARG A 350 53.21 -13.53 45.40
C ARG A 350 53.16 -14.93 44.81
N VAL A 351 53.85 -15.13 43.69
CA VAL A 351 53.94 -16.40 42.97
C VAL A 351 55.37 -16.67 42.48
N THR A 352 55.71 -17.94 42.27
CA THR A 352 56.99 -18.32 41.67
C THR A 352 57.03 -17.99 40.17
N ALA A 353 58.22 -17.94 39.57
CA ALA A 353 58.37 -17.67 38.13
C ALA A 353 57.74 -18.74 37.23
N ALA A 354 57.58 -19.99 37.71
CA ALA A 354 56.87 -21.04 36.98
C ALA A 354 55.35 -20.84 37.04
N GLN A 355 54.81 -20.51 38.23
CA GLN A 355 53.39 -20.21 38.43
C GLN A 355 52.96 -18.94 37.68
N SER A 356 53.81 -17.90 37.67
CA SER A 356 53.58 -16.68 36.92
C SER A 356 53.47 -16.94 35.41
N ARG A 357 54.33 -17.83 34.85
CA ARG A 357 54.24 -18.25 33.45
C ARG A 357 52.94 -19.00 33.15
N ALA A 358 52.58 -19.99 33.96
CA ALA A 358 51.32 -20.73 33.78
C ALA A 358 50.06 -19.83 33.88
N ILE A 359 50.09 -18.83 34.76
CA ILE A 359 49.02 -17.83 34.89
C ILE A 359 48.95 -16.94 33.65
N ASN A 360 50.10 -16.44 33.15
CA ASN A 360 50.13 -15.56 31.98
C ASN A 360 49.72 -16.30 30.70
N GLU A 361 50.26 -17.50 30.46
CA GLU A 361 49.93 -18.32 29.29
C GLU A 361 48.43 -18.65 29.26
N TYR A 362 47.83 -18.96 30.42
CA TYR A 362 46.40 -19.24 30.49
C TYR A 362 45.55 -17.97 30.32
N ALA A 363 45.96 -16.85 30.92
CA ALA A 363 45.28 -15.56 30.74
C ALA A 363 45.25 -15.15 29.26
N GLU A 364 46.38 -15.26 28.54
CA GLU A 364 46.48 -14.95 27.11
C GLU A 364 45.61 -15.89 26.25
N GLN A 365 45.53 -17.18 26.58
CA GLN A 365 44.66 -18.13 25.88
C GLN A 365 43.18 -17.79 26.05
N VAL A 366 42.78 -17.43 27.27
CA VAL A 366 41.41 -17.07 27.62
C VAL A 366 41.01 -15.75 26.95
N GLU A 367 41.86 -14.73 27.02
CA GLU A 367 41.68 -13.45 26.35
C GLU A 367 41.57 -13.61 24.83
N GLY A 368 42.50 -14.34 24.20
CA GLY A 368 42.47 -14.61 22.76
C GLY A 368 41.24 -15.42 22.31
N ALA A 369 40.76 -16.34 23.14
CA ALA A 369 39.52 -17.06 22.88
C ALA A 369 38.29 -16.14 22.94
N LEU A 370 38.25 -15.23 23.93
CA LEU A 370 37.18 -14.24 24.05
C LEU A 370 37.19 -13.25 22.88
N GLU A 371 38.36 -12.74 22.51
CA GLU A 371 38.53 -11.87 21.34
C GLU A 371 38.02 -12.54 20.07
N SER A 372 38.34 -13.81 19.86
CA SER A 372 37.88 -14.60 18.72
C SER A 372 36.35 -14.73 18.71
N LEU A 373 35.75 -15.02 19.86
CA LEU A 373 34.30 -15.17 20.03
C LEU A 373 33.57 -13.84 19.79
N ILE A 374 34.07 -12.72 20.34
CA ILE A 374 33.56 -11.36 20.09
C ILE A 374 33.70 -10.99 18.61
N ARG A 375 34.85 -11.31 18.00
CA ARG A 375 35.08 -11.05 16.58
C ARG A 375 34.09 -11.83 15.71
N SER A 376 33.82 -13.09 16.03
CA SER A 376 32.81 -13.91 15.34
C SER A 376 31.43 -13.25 15.42
N GLN A 377 31.02 -12.80 16.60
CA GLN A 377 29.77 -12.07 16.81
C GLN A 377 29.72 -10.79 15.96
N LYS A 378 30.78 -9.96 15.96
CA LYS A 378 30.86 -8.72 15.16
C LYS A 378 30.83 -8.95 13.64
N LEU A 379 31.26 -10.12 13.19
CA LEU A 379 31.23 -10.48 11.77
C LEU A 379 29.82 -10.88 11.30
N GLN A 380 28.95 -11.32 12.21
CA GLN A 380 27.55 -11.58 11.91
C GLN A 380 26.82 -10.25 11.67
N LYS A 381 26.28 -10.11 10.46
CA LYS A 381 25.60 -8.87 10.03
C LYS A 381 24.13 -9.14 9.76
N PRO A 382 23.23 -8.20 10.07
CA PRO A 382 21.83 -8.30 9.69
C PRO A 382 21.70 -8.37 8.15
N PRO A 383 20.61 -8.96 7.62
CA PRO A 383 20.39 -9.03 6.17
C PRO A 383 20.32 -7.64 5.53
N VAL A 384 20.62 -7.56 4.24
CA VAL A 384 20.48 -6.31 3.47
C VAL A 384 19.00 -5.93 3.40
N PRO A 385 18.62 -4.66 3.65
CA PRO A 385 17.22 -4.26 3.54
C PRO A 385 16.68 -4.50 2.14
N LEU A 386 15.44 -4.98 2.07
CA LEU A 386 14.67 -5.12 0.85
C LEU A 386 14.23 -3.74 0.37
N LYS A 387 14.41 -3.51 -0.94
CA LYS A 387 14.02 -2.26 -1.61
C LYS A 387 12.51 -2.03 -1.50
N SER A 388 12.12 -0.79 -1.22
CA SER A 388 10.71 -0.38 -1.17
C SER A 388 10.03 -0.44 -2.55
N ALA A 389 8.70 -0.44 -2.59
CA ALA A 389 7.95 -0.39 -3.85
C ALA A 389 8.20 0.93 -4.62
N ALA A 390 8.63 1.99 -3.94
CA ALA A 390 9.03 3.24 -4.57
C ALA A 390 10.40 3.13 -5.27
N GLU A 391 11.35 2.41 -4.67
CA GLU A 391 12.68 2.18 -5.25
C GLU A 391 12.69 1.13 -6.36
N LEU A 392 11.76 0.17 -6.30
CA LEU A 392 11.58 -0.84 -7.35
C LEU A 392 10.76 -0.31 -8.54
N SER A 393 9.97 0.76 -8.36
CA SER A 393 9.16 1.28 -9.45
C SER A 393 9.91 2.30 -10.30
N PRO A 394 9.72 2.28 -11.64
CA PRO A 394 10.14 3.37 -12.51
C PRO A 394 9.67 4.70 -11.95
N ALA A 395 10.57 5.67 -11.87
CA ALA A 395 10.29 6.98 -11.29
C ALA A 395 9.24 7.75 -12.12
N ARG A 396 7.95 7.58 -11.81
CA ARG A 396 6.82 8.37 -12.34
C ARG A 396 6.62 8.31 -13.87
N GLY A 397 5.48 7.76 -14.31
CA GLY A 397 4.76 8.05 -15.56
C GLY A 397 5.56 8.19 -16.87
N LEU A 398 6.33 9.28 -17.02
CA LEU A 398 7.22 9.55 -18.16
C LEU A 398 8.47 8.67 -18.19
N ASP A 399 9.00 8.24 -17.03
CA ASP A 399 10.16 7.35 -17.04
C ASP A 399 9.79 5.91 -17.42
N ILE A 400 8.52 5.51 -17.29
CA ILE A 400 8.00 4.25 -17.88
C ILE A 400 8.13 4.29 -19.41
N PHE A 401 7.80 5.43 -20.04
CA PHE A 401 8.01 5.60 -21.47
C PHE A 401 9.50 5.57 -21.82
N LYS A 402 10.38 6.18 -21.01
CA LYS A 402 11.83 6.08 -21.23
C LYS A 402 12.36 4.65 -21.09
N GLU A 403 11.93 3.89 -20.09
CA GLU A 403 12.34 2.50 -19.88
C GLU A 403 11.82 1.56 -20.97
N LEU A 404 10.63 1.83 -21.52
CA LEU A 404 10.12 1.10 -22.68
C LEU A 404 11.01 1.30 -23.92
N PHE A 405 11.58 2.51 -24.09
CA PHE A 405 12.47 2.81 -25.21
C PHE A 405 13.95 2.50 -24.92
N ASN A 406 14.35 2.43 -23.64
CA ASN A 406 15.69 2.08 -23.17
C ASN A 406 15.57 1.17 -21.94
N PRO A 407 15.43 -0.15 -22.12
CA PRO A 407 15.33 -1.07 -21.00
C PRO A 407 16.62 -1.03 -20.16
N PRO A 408 16.53 -1.03 -18.82
CA PRO A 408 17.71 -1.08 -17.97
C PRO A 408 18.49 -2.39 -18.22
N PRO A 409 19.83 -2.36 -18.09
CA PRO A 409 20.63 -3.57 -18.20
C PRO A 409 20.17 -4.60 -17.14
N PRO A 410 20.29 -5.91 -17.44
CA PRO A 410 19.89 -6.96 -16.52
C PRO A 410 20.59 -6.77 -15.16
N PRO A 411 19.90 -7.08 -14.04
CA PRO A 411 20.46 -6.88 -12.71
C PRO A 411 21.77 -7.66 -12.59
N GLU A 412 22.86 -6.95 -12.34
CA GLU A 412 24.14 -7.57 -12.00
C GLU A 412 23.93 -8.44 -10.76
N GLU A 413 24.42 -9.69 -10.82
CA GLU A 413 24.41 -10.58 -9.67
C GLU A 413 25.06 -9.85 -8.49
N PRO A 414 24.48 -9.92 -7.26
CA PRO A 414 25.01 -9.19 -6.14
C PRO A 414 26.43 -9.67 -5.85
N GLU A 415 27.41 -8.86 -6.27
CA GLU A 415 28.80 -9.07 -5.96
C GLU A 415 28.90 -9.19 -4.43
N LYS A 416 29.35 -10.34 -3.93
CA LYS A 416 29.47 -10.62 -2.49
C LYS A 416 30.62 -9.81 -1.91
N VAL A 417 30.47 -8.50 -1.90
CA VAL A 417 31.38 -7.59 -1.24
C VAL A 417 31.14 -7.71 0.26
N SER A 418 32.21 -7.94 1.00
CA SER A 418 32.18 -7.90 2.46
C SER A 418 31.62 -6.54 2.92
N ARG A 419 30.37 -6.51 3.39
CA ARG A 419 29.72 -5.28 3.88
C ARG A 419 30.53 -4.69 5.04
N ARG A 420 30.98 -3.44 4.94
CA ARG A 420 31.68 -2.77 6.05
C ARG A 420 30.69 -2.41 7.15
N GLN A 421 31.12 -2.38 8.42
CA GLN A 421 30.23 -2.06 9.54
C GLN A 421 29.56 -0.68 9.40
N SER A 422 30.29 0.31 8.88
CA SER A 422 29.75 1.65 8.61
C SER A 422 28.62 1.66 7.57
N VAL A 423 28.60 0.68 6.66
CA VAL A 423 27.51 0.52 5.68
C VAL A 423 26.30 -0.10 6.36
N VAL A 424 26.51 -1.12 7.19
CA VAL A 424 25.45 -1.76 7.98
C VAL A 424 24.77 -0.78 8.92
N ASP A 425 25.55 0.08 9.58
CA ASP A 425 25.04 1.10 10.50
C ASP A 425 24.29 2.26 9.79
N ALA A 426 24.44 2.38 8.47
CA ALA A 426 23.72 3.34 7.63
C ALA A 426 22.52 2.72 6.91
N GLU A 427 22.35 1.39 6.97
CA GLU A 427 21.24 0.67 6.35
C GLU A 427 20.02 0.70 7.27
N PHE A 428 18.91 1.22 6.76
CA PHE A 428 17.62 1.24 7.47
C PHE A 428 16.55 0.57 6.64
N VAL A 429 15.61 -0.10 7.32
CA VAL A 429 14.36 -0.53 6.72
C VAL A 429 13.57 0.73 6.35
N PRO A 430 13.28 0.97 5.06
CA PRO A 430 12.57 2.18 4.65
C PRO A 430 11.12 2.13 5.13
N GLY A 431 10.62 3.30 5.52
CA GLY A 431 9.21 3.51 5.86
C GLY A 431 8.28 3.35 4.66
N LEU A 432 6.99 3.49 4.90
CA LEU A 432 5.98 3.32 3.86
C LEU A 432 6.15 4.36 2.75
N SER A 433 6.17 3.90 1.49
CA SER A 433 6.06 4.79 0.35
C SER A 433 4.61 5.22 0.15
N THR A 434 4.24 6.42 0.63
CA THR A 434 2.88 6.92 0.52
C THR A 434 2.50 7.15 -0.95
N ILE A 435 1.34 6.63 -1.35
CA ILE A 435 0.82 6.78 -2.71
C ILE A 435 -0.63 7.24 -2.65
N THR A 436 -0.98 8.22 -3.48
CA THR A 436 -2.38 8.67 -3.60
C THR A 436 -3.19 7.66 -4.41
N PRO A 437 -4.52 7.54 -4.21
CA PRO A 437 -5.36 6.67 -5.05
C PRO A 437 -5.20 6.93 -6.55
N ARG A 438 -5.05 8.19 -6.94
CA ARG A 438 -4.75 8.61 -8.31
C ARG A 438 -3.46 7.99 -8.84
N ASP A 439 -2.37 8.13 -8.08
CA ASP A 439 -1.07 7.67 -8.52
C ASP A 439 -0.98 6.15 -8.50
N ALA A 440 -1.68 5.50 -7.56
CA ALA A 440 -1.74 4.05 -7.43
C ALA A 440 -2.42 3.40 -8.65
N VAL A 441 -3.50 3.98 -9.15
CA VAL A 441 -4.19 3.45 -10.33
C VAL A 441 -3.35 3.62 -11.60
N LEU A 442 -2.63 4.73 -11.74
CA LEU A 442 -1.70 4.91 -12.86
C LEU A 442 -0.53 3.95 -12.79
N LYS A 443 0.05 3.77 -11.60
CA LYS A 443 1.17 2.84 -11.37
C LYS A 443 0.77 1.39 -11.68
N ASN A 444 -0.47 1.02 -11.37
CA ASN A 444 -0.99 -0.33 -11.57
C ASN A 444 -1.97 -0.42 -12.76
N ALA A 445 -1.85 0.47 -13.75
CA ALA A 445 -2.85 0.58 -14.83
C ALA A 445 -3.03 -0.72 -15.63
N SER A 446 -1.99 -1.53 -15.79
CA SER A 446 -2.08 -2.85 -16.43
C SER A 446 -2.92 -3.85 -15.61
N ILE A 447 -2.75 -3.85 -14.29
CA ILE A 447 -3.48 -4.72 -13.35
C ILE A 447 -4.95 -4.30 -13.27
N PHE A 448 -5.22 -2.99 -13.27
CA PHE A 448 -6.58 -2.43 -13.25
C PHE A 448 -7.15 -2.18 -14.66
N SER A 449 -6.64 -2.86 -15.69
CA SER A 449 -7.07 -2.67 -17.09
C SER A 449 -8.55 -2.96 -17.31
N ASP A 450 -9.14 -3.88 -16.54
CA ASP A 450 -10.58 -4.15 -16.57
C ASP A 450 -11.41 -2.95 -16.08
N VAL A 451 -10.93 -2.23 -15.06
CA VAL A 451 -11.58 -1.02 -14.55
C VAL A 451 -11.51 0.10 -15.59
N TRP A 452 -10.36 0.23 -16.26
CA TRP A 452 -10.21 1.15 -17.40
C TRP A 452 -11.16 0.78 -18.55
N ALA A 453 -11.21 -0.49 -18.94
CA ALA A 453 -12.09 -0.96 -20.01
C ALA A 453 -13.57 -0.71 -19.68
N LEU A 454 -13.97 -0.94 -18.43
CA LEU A 454 -15.32 -0.68 -17.93
C LEU A 454 -15.65 0.82 -17.97
N ALA A 455 -14.78 1.68 -17.46
CA ALA A 455 -14.99 3.13 -17.50
C ALA A 455 -15.08 3.66 -18.94
N ILE A 456 -14.21 3.18 -19.83
CA ILE A 456 -14.24 3.51 -21.26
C ILE A 456 -15.56 3.03 -21.86
N SER A 457 -16.02 1.82 -21.53
CA SER A 457 -17.25 1.26 -22.10
C SER A 457 -18.51 2.07 -21.72
N TRP A 458 -18.57 2.60 -20.49
CA TRP A 458 -19.67 3.43 -20.03
C TRP A 458 -19.72 4.76 -20.78
N ASP A 459 -18.57 5.39 -21.00
CA ASP A 459 -18.51 6.68 -21.69
C ASP A 459 -18.65 6.54 -23.23
N TYR A 460 -18.20 5.43 -23.82
CA TYR A 460 -18.27 5.21 -25.28
C TYR A 460 -19.57 4.58 -25.79
N ALA A 461 -20.28 3.80 -24.98
CA ALA A 461 -21.52 3.15 -25.41
C ALA A 461 -22.57 4.16 -25.95
N PRO A 462 -22.81 5.33 -25.31
CA PRO A 462 -23.69 6.35 -25.85
C PRO A 462 -23.19 6.93 -27.17
N TYR A 463 -21.88 7.13 -27.33
CA TYR A 463 -21.30 7.65 -28.58
C TYR A 463 -21.53 6.71 -29.76
N ILE A 464 -21.26 5.42 -29.58
CA ILE A 464 -21.46 4.41 -30.62
C ILE A 464 -22.94 4.30 -30.99
N LEU A 465 -23.83 4.31 -29.99
CA LEU A 465 -25.28 4.28 -30.24
C LEU A 465 -25.78 5.57 -30.90
N MET A 466 -25.21 6.73 -30.58
CA MET A 466 -25.52 8.00 -31.24
C MET A 466 -25.08 7.99 -32.71
N LEU A 467 -23.89 7.46 -33.02
CA LEU A 467 -23.45 7.29 -34.40
C LEU A 467 -24.38 6.33 -35.16
N ALA A 468 -24.68 5.17 -34.57
CA ALA A 468 -25.65 4.24 -35.15
C ALA A 468 -27.03 4.90 -35.36
N PHE A 469 -27.46 5.75 -34.42
CA PHE A 469 -28.69 6.53 -34.56
C PHE A 469 -28.64 7.46 -35.77
N LEU A 470 -27.53 8.18 -35.95
CA LEU A 470 -27.42 9.23 -36.96
C LEU A 470 -27.16 8.69 -38.38
N PHE A 471 -26.57 7.50 -38.51
CA PHE A 471 -26.23 6.88 -39.80
C PHE A 471 -27.23 5.83 -40.31
N PHE A 472 -28.16 5.34 -39.47
CA PHE A 472 -29.22 4.41 -39.88
C PHE A 472 -30.63 5.03 -39.76
N PRO A 473 -31.03 5.93 -40.68
CA PRO A 473 -32.38 6.52 -40.71
C PRO A 473 -33.51 5.49 -40.92
N SER A 474 -33.20 4.28 -41.39
CA SER A 474 -34.18 3.21 -41.58
C SER A 474 -34.86 2.78 -40.27
N ALA A 475 -34.24 3.04 -39.11
CA ALA A 475 -34.82 2.77 -37.79
C ALA A 475 -35.86 3.81 -37.34
N GLU A 476 -35.94 4.97 -38.00
CA GLU A 476 -36.98 6.00 -37.74
C GLU A 476 -38.28 5.75 -38.49
N ARG A 477 -38.29 4.90 -39.52
CA ARG A 477 -39.51 4.56 -40.28
C ARG A 477 -40.42 3.62 -39.49
N ALA A 478 -40.99 4.11 -38.40
CA ALA A 478 -42.30 3.64 -37.98
C ALA A 478 -43.30 4.06 -39.07
N ALA A 479 -44.07 3.11 -39.60
CA ALA A 479 -45.09 3.37 -40.60
C ALA A 479 -46.06 4.46 -40.09
N GLY A 480 -45.97 5.68 -40.66
CA GLY A 480 -47.05 6.67 -40.56
C GLY A 480 -46.74 8.05 -39.98
N TYR A 481 -45.51 8.39 -39.56
CA TYR A 481 -45.18 9.77 -39.15
C TYR A 481 -44.24 10.42 -40.18
N LYS A 482 -44.67 11.53 -40.77
CA LYS A 482 -43.88 12.41 -41.65
C LYS A 482 -43.20 13.48 -40.80
N ASP A 483 -42.00 13.86 -41.24
CA ASP A 483 -41.17 14.97 -40.75
C ASP A 483 -41.93 16.29 -40.57
#